data_AF-X1AHV7-F1
#
_entry.id   AF-X1AHV7-F1
#
_cell.length_a   1.000
_cell.length_b   1.000
_cell.length_c   1.000
_cell.angle_alpha   90.00
_cell.angle_beta   90.00
_cell.angle_gamma   90.00
#
_symmetry.space_group_name_H-M   'P 1'
#
loop_
_entity.id
_entity.type
_entity.pdbx_description
1 polymer ?
#
loop_
_entity_poly.entity_id
_entity_poly.type
_entity_poly.pdbx_seq_one_letter_code
_entity_poly.pdbx_strand_id
1 'polypeptide(L)'
;NKKENIIFMVATGIHRSNSREEIKGMFGENIFSAYKFINHDCDDPHLKDLGKLKSGNKLWVDSIVSDIDFIITTGVIVPHYFAGFSGGRKSILPGICGRKTIEDNHSQMVHPDARSGNLKDNPVHREMQEAAEKVVVDFNINVVTDEHSEIIEIVAGELLASWQQGVEICKQIYICPIGKKADVVIASAGGYPKDINVYQAQKALNNAYQAIKSGGTIILLAECLEGYGEPTFENWIEEANSPDDIIERLNKKFVLGGHKAYAIAKLTKEVEV
;
A
#
# COMPACT_ATOMS: atom_id res chain seq x y z
N ASN A 1 29.55 -3.39 -19.75
CA ASN A 1 28.44 -4.18 -20.35
C ASN A 1 27.14 -3.45 -20.04
N LYS A 2 26.24 -3.16 -21.01
CA LYS A 2 25.05 -2.28 -20.79
C LYS A 2 24.17 -2.66 -19.58
N LYS A 3 24.23 -3.92 -19.12
CA LYS A 3 23.51 -4.42 -17.93
C LYS A 3 23.95 -3.77 -16.61
N GLU A 4 25.21 -3.33 -16.49
CA GLU A 4 25.72 -2.70 -15.26
C GLU A 4 25.10 -1.31 -15.01
N ASN A 5 24.50 -0.72 -16.04
CA ASN A 5 23.79 0.55 -15.98
C ASN A 5 22.30 0.39 -15.58
N ILE A 6 21.85 -0.84 -15.30
CA ILE A 6 20.47 -1.13 -14.90
C ILE A 6 20.47 -1.61 -13.46
N ILE A 7 19.74 -0.88 -12.61
CA ILE A 7 19.57 -1.20 -11.20
C ILE A 7 18.11 -1.53 -10.95
N PHE A 8 17.87 -2.67 -10.30
CA PHE A 8 16.56 -3.05 -9.79
C PHE A 8 16.44 -2.56 -8.36
N MET A 9 15.59 -1.57 -8.15
CA MET A 9 15.29 -1.07 -6.82
C MET A 9 14.03 -1.73 -6.28
N VAL A 10 14.16 -2.39 -5.13
CA VAL A 10 13.03 -2.99 -4.41
C VAL A 10 12.41 -1.91 -3.53
N ALA A 11 11.22 -1.47 -3.92
CA ALA A 11 10.44 -0.43 -3.27
C ALA A 11 9.77 -0.95 -1.98
N THR A 12 10.56 -1.11 -0.91
CA THR A 12 10.12 -1.69 0.37
C THR A 12 9.18 -0.77 1.16
N GLY A 13 9.20 0.54 0.93
CA GLY A 13 8.55 1.52 1.81
C GLY A 13 9.01 1.33 3.26
N ILE A 14 8.07 1.03 4.17
CA ILE A 14 8.38 0.79 5.59
C ILE A 14 8.67 -0.67 5.94
N HIS A 15 8.58 -1.56 4.96
CA HIS A 15 8.81 -2.98 5.20
C HIS A 15 10.30 -3.25 5.38
N ARG A 16 10.63 -4.37 6.04
CA ARG A 16 12.01 -4.83 6.11
C ARG A 16 12.59 -5.03 4.71
N SER A 17 13.91 -4.97 4.62
CA SER A 17 14.62 -5.40 3.41
C SER A 17 14.27 -6.85 3.06
N ASN A 18 14.17 -7.11 1.76
CA ASN A 18 14.08 -8.46 1.23
C ASN A 18 15.46 -9.12 1.30
N SER A 19 15.51 -10.38 1.71
CA SER A 19 16.73 -11.19 1.64
C SER A 19 17.13 -11.45 0.20
N ARG A 20 18.38 -11.87 0.00
CA ARG A 20 18.88 -12.23 -1.33
C ARG A 20 18.09 -13.41 -1.92
N GLU A 21 17.72 -14.36 -1.07
CA GLU A 21 16.94 -15.55 -1.41
C GLU A 21 15.51 -15.19 -1.81
N GLU A 22 14.88 -14.23 -1.11
CA GLU A 22 13.56 -13.71 -1.48
C GLU A 22 13.59 -13.02 -2.86
N ILE A 23 14.58 -12.16 -3.09
CA ILE A 23 14.76 -11.49 -4.39
C ILE A 23 15.03 -12.52 -5.49
N LYS A 24 15.93 -13.48 -5.25
CA LYS A 24 16.19 -14.58 -6.18
C LYS A 24 14.93 -15.42 -6.46
N GLY A 25 14.10 -15.67 -5.46
CA GLY A 25 12.81 -16.35 -5.61
C GLY A 25 11.84 -15.58 -6.49
N MET A 26 11.76 -14.25 -6.34
CA MET A 26 10.86 -13.39 -7.12
C MET A 26 11.32 -13.22 -8.58
N PHE A 27 12.62 -13.02 -8.81
CA PHE A 27 13.15 -12.64 -10.13
C PHE A 27 13.81 -13.81 -10.89
N GLY A 28 14.05 -14.94 -10.22
CA GLY A 28 14.77 -16.09 -10.78
C GLY A 28 16.30 -15.87 -10.87
N GLU A 29 17.04 -16.98 -10.89
CA GLU A 29 18.52 -16.97 -10.82
C GLU A 29 19.17 -16.17 -11.96
N ASN A 30 18.63 -16.27 -13.17
CA ASN A 30 19.21 -15.64 -14.35
C ASN A 30 19.14 -14.10 -14.29
N ILE A 31 18.06 -13.53 -13.76
CA ILE A 31 17.93 -12.07 -13.60
C ILE A 31 18.73 -11.63 -12.38
N PHE A 32 18.59 -12.34 -11.27
CA PHE A 32 19.27 -12.04 -10.01
C PHE A 32 20.80 -11.98 -10.15
N SER A 33 21.40 -12.92 -10.88
CA SER A 33 22.85 -12.95 -11.13
C SER A 33 23.32 -11.92 -12.17
N ALA A 34 22.43 -11.42 -13.03
CA ALA A 34 22.78 -10.54 -14.15
C ALA A 34 22.66 -9.05 -13.83
N TYR A 35 21.89 -8.67 -12.82
CA TYR A 35 21.59 -7.27 -12.50
C TYR A 35 21.86 -6.94 -11.02
N LYS A 36 22.09 -5.65 -10.76
CA LYS A 36 22.22 -5.15 -9.39
C LYS A 36 20.83 -4.96 -8.78
N PHE A 37 20.63 -5.53 -7.60
CA PHE A 37 19.44 -5.31 -6.77
C PHE A 37 19.79 -4.48 -5.53
N ILE A 38 18.93 -3.52 -5.19
CA ILE A 38 19.07 -2.67 -4.00
C ILE A 38 17.71 -2.65 -3.30
N ASN A 39 17.70 -2.84 -1.97
CA ASN A 39 16.51 -2.57 -1.17
C ASN A 39 16.51 -1.10 -0.77
N HIS A 40 15.35 -0.45 -0.85
CA HIS A 40 15.15 0.82 -0.19
C HIS A 40 15.25 0.67 1.34
N ASP A 41 15.78 1.70 2.00
CA ASP A 41 15.70 1.88 3.44
C ASP A 41 15.08 3.24 3.77
N CYS A 42 13.89 3.22 4.35
CA CYS A 42 13.16 4.44 4.70
C CYS A 42 13.77 5.21 5.89
N ASP A 43 14.73 4.61 6.60
CA ASP A 43 15.44 5.23 7.73
C ASP A 43 16.89 5.63 7.38
N ASP A 44 17.28 5.54 6.10
CA ASP A 44 18.63 5.93 5.65
C ASP A 44 18.91 7.41 5.99
N PRO A 45 20.02 7.74 6.67
CA PRO A 45 20.36 9.13 6.99
C PRO A 45 20.72 9.98 5.76
N HIS A 46 20.92 9.37 4.59
CA HIS A 46 21.32 10.01 3.34
C HIS A 46 20.18 10.24 2.36
N LEU A 47 18.92 10.05 2.78
CA LEU A 47 17.75 10.39 1.97
C LEU A 47 17.82 11.82 1.44
N LYS A 48 17.33 12.00 0.20
CA LYS A 48 17.35 13.26 -0.52
C LYS A 48 16.10 14.10 -0.23
N ASP A 49 16.29 15.35 0.21
CA ASP A 49 15.21 16.35 0.29
C ASP A 49 14.88 16.87 -1.12
N LEU A 50 13.68 16.58 -1.63
CA LEU A 50 13.14 17.14 -2.87
C LEU A 50 12.19 18.34 -2.63
N GLY A 51 12.28 18.93 -1.45
CA GLY A 51 11.53 20.10 -1.04
C GLY A 51 10.14 19.74 -0.49
N LYS A 52 9.24 20.71 -0.57
CA LYS A 52 7.88 20.57 -0.04
C LYS A 52 6.88 20.15 -1.11
N LEU A 53 5.90 19.37 -0.67
CA LEU A 53 4.67 19.04 -1.38
C LEU A 53 3.62 20.13 -1.14
N LYS A 54 2.54 20.16 -1.93
CA LYS A 54 1.44 21.14 -1.78
C LYS A 54 0.74 21.06 -0.42
N SER A 55 0.77 19.89 0.22
CA SER A 55 0.29 19.70 1.60
C SER A 55 1.15 20.41 2.66
N GLY A 56 2.35 20.87 2.28
CA GLY A 56 3.35 21.44 3.20
C GLY A 56 4.35 20.41 3.74
N ASN A 57 4.10 19.12 3.55
CA ASN A 57 4.99 18.03 3.95
C ASN A 57 6.30 18.06 3.18
N LYS A 58 7.39 17.61 3.81
CA LYS A 58 8.67 17.42 3.12
C LYS A 58 8.69 16.09 2.38
N LEU A 59 9.22 16.09 1.17
CA LEU A 59 9.46 14.90 0.37
C LEU A 59 10.92 14.45 0.53
N TRP A 60 11.11 13.37 1.29
CA TRP A 60 12.38 12.65 1.40
C TRP A 60 12.28 11.37 0.59
N VAL A 61 13.24 11.16 -0.30
CA VAL A 61 13.29 9.97 -1.18
C VAL A 61 14.68 9.36 -1.16
N ASP A 62 14.77 8.13 -1.63
CA ASP A 62 16.05 7.44 -1.80
C ASP A 62 17.05 8.29 -2.60
N SER A 63 18.29 8.34 -2.12
CA SER A 63 19.34 9.16 -2.73
C SER A 63 19.66 8.75 -4.17
N ILE A 64 19.40 7.49 -4.52
CA ILE A 64 19.65 6.94 -5.85
C ILE A 64 18.97 7.74 -6.97
N VAL A 65 17.85 8.42 -6.70
CA VAL A 65 17.17 9.25 -7.70
C VAL A 65 18.05 10.39 -8.23
N SER A 66 19.12 10.77 -7.53
CA SER A 66 20.08 11.78 -7.98
C SER A 66 21.11 11.23 -8.97
N ASP A 67 21.28 9.91 -9.01
CA ASP A 67 22.33 9.22 -9.77
C ASP A 67 21.77 8.43 -10.96
N ILE A 68 20.47 8.57 -11.25
CA ILE A 68 19.76 7.81 -12.28
C ILE A 68 19.22 8.76 -13.35
N ASP A 69 19.47 8.41 -14.61
CA ASP A 69 19.06 9.20 -15.77
C ASP A 69 17.66 8.81 -16.31
N PHE A 70 17.13 7.65 -15.91
CA PHE A 70 15.85 7.13 -16.40
C PHE A 70 15.19 6.18 -15.39
N ILE A 71 13.98 6.50 -14.96
CA ILE A 71 13.23 5.75 -13.93
C ILE A 71 12.04 5.01 -14.56
N ILE A 72 12.01 3.69 -14.35
CA ILE A 72 10.87 2.84 -14.71
C ILE A 72 10.19 2.34 -13.46
N THR A 73 8.89 2.63 -13.29
CA THR A 73 8.09 2.01 -12.24
C THR A 73 7.39 0.75 -12.74
N THR A 74 7.41 -0.31 -11.94
CA THR A 74 6.61 -1.51 -12.17
C THR A 74 5.85 -1.96 -10.93
N GLY A 75 4.78 -2.72 -11.14
CA GLY A 75 3.90 -3.21 -10.07
C GLY A 75 2.55 -3.71 -10.55
N VAL A 76 1.76 -4.20 -9.59
CA VAL A 76 0.39 -4.69 -9.81
C VAL A 76 -0.62 -3.62 -9.40
N ILE A 77 -1.69 -3.47 -10.17
CA ILE A 77 -2.83 -2.60 -9.87
C ILE A 77 -3.95 -3.43 -9.25
N VAL A 78 -4.23 -3.17 -7.97
CA VAL A 78 -5.36 -3.72 -7.19
C VAL A 78 -5.97 -2.63 -6.33
N PRO A 79 -7.23 -2.76 -5.87
CA PRO A 79 -7.81 -1.81 -4.92
C PRO A 79 -6.98 -1.73 -3.63
N HIS A 80 -6.90 -0.51 -3.06
CA HIS A 80 -6.17 -0.26 -1.82
C HIS A 80 -7.03 0.53 -0.83
N TYR A 81 -7.14 0.01 0.39
CA TYR A 81 -8.16 0.41 1.37
C TYR A 81 -8.26 1.92 1.70
N PHE A 82 -7.17 2.69 1.60
CA PHE A 82 -7.21 4.16 1.73
C PHE A 82 -6.66 4.95 0.52
N ALA A 83 -5.89 4.29 -0.37
CA ALA A 83 -5.14 4.98 -1.44
C ALA A 83 -5.86 4.92 -2.79
N GLY A 84 -7.10 4.42 -2.80
CA GLY A 84 -7.84 4.06 -4.01
C GLY A 84 -7.33 2.74 -4.60
N PHE A 85 -6.13 2.75 -5.19
CA PHE A 85 -5.52 1.61 -5.89
C PHE A 85 -4.00 1.57 -5.68
N SER A 86 -3.36 0.40 -5.83
CA SER A 86 -1.90 0.23 -5.90
C SER A 86 -1.34 0.62 -7.27
N GLY A 87 -0.05 0.30 -7.53
CA GLY A 87 0.63 0.58 -8.80
C GLY A 87 0.94 2.06 -9.03
N GLY A 88 1.58 2.33 -10.16
CA GLY A 88 1.97 3.67 -10.61
C GLY A 88 2.74 4.43 -9.54
N ARG A 89 2.23 5.63 -9.19
CA ARG A 89 2.79 6.53 -8.17
C ARG A 89 3.16 5.89 -6.83
N LYS A 90 2.54 4.75 -6.47
CA LYS A 90 2.80 4.07 -5.20
C LYS A 90 4.20 3.43 -5.13
N SER A 91 4.83 3.16 -6.26
CA SER A 91 6.24 2.73 -6.33
C SER A 91 7.20 3.84 -5.90
N ILE A 92 6.75 5.11 -5.93
CA ILE A 92 7.50 6.25 -5.41
C ILE A 92 7.14 6.52 -3.94
N LEU A 93 5.89 6.94 -3.67
CA LEU A 93 5.39 7.18 -2.31
C LEU A 93 4.32 6.14 -2.00
N PRO A 94 4.56 5.20 -1.07
CA PRO A 94 5.68 5.13 -0.12
C PRO A 94 6.92 4.38 -0.60
N GLY A 95 6.90 3.75 -1.78
CA GLY A 95 7.85 2.72 -2.18
C GLY A 95 9.34 3.02 -1.95
N ILE A 96 9.79 4.25 -2.22
CA ILE A 96 11.19 4.69 -2.06
C ILE A 96 11.31 5.99 -1.25
N CYS A 97 10.35 6.24 -0.36
CA CYS A 97 10.29 7.46 0.45
C CYS A 97 10.75 7.22 1.89
N GLY A 98 11.33 8.27 2.48
CA GLY A 98 11.70 8.27 3.90
C GLY A 98 10.51 8.08 4.84
N ARG A 99 10.75 7.47 6.00
CA ARG A 99 9.73 7.13 7.01
C ARG A 99 8.83 8.32 7.33
N LYS A 100 9.41 9.51 7.54
CA LYS A 100 8.66 10.71 7.87
C LYS A 100 7.68 11.12 6.75
N THR A 101 8.12 11.08 5.50
CA THR A 101 7.26 11.35 4.33
C THR A 101 6.13 10.32 4.23
N ILE A 102 6.43 9.05 4.50
CA ILE A 102 5.42 7.98 4.52
C ILE A 102 4.40 8.25 5.62
N GLU A 103 4.83 8.55 6.85
CA GLU A 103 3.97 8.85 8.00
C GLU A 103 3.06 10.05 7.72
N ASP A 104 3.62 11.14 7.19
CA ASP A 104 2.88 12.35 6.86
C ASP A 104 1.79 12.07 5.82
N ASN A 105 2.11 11.29 4.79
CA ASN A 105 1.13 10.86 3.79
C ASN A 105 0.07 9.91 4.37
N HIS A 106 0.47 8.91 5.16
CA HIS A 106 -0.44 7.91 5.73
C HIS A 106 -1.35 8.50 6.80
N SER A 107 -0.94 9.57 7.49
CA SER A 107 -1.78 10.27 8.45
C SER A 107 -3.09 10.78 7.84
N GLN A 108 -3.11 11.02 6.53
CA GLN A 108 -4.27 11.48 5.78
C GLN A 108 -5.30 10.36 5.53
N MET A 109 -5.01 9.10 5.91
CA MET A 109 -5.95 7.98 5.76
C MET A 109 -7.25 8.14 6.56
N VAL A 110 -7.29 9.04 7.53
CA VAL A 110 -8.49 9.34 8.32
C VAL A 110 -9.50 10.21 7.54
N HIS A 111 -9.08 10.80 6.41
CA HIS A 111 -9.93 11.63 5.56
C HIS A 111 -11.05 10.79 4.93
N PRO A 112 -12.31 11.28 4.85
CA PRO A 112 -13.44 10.51 4.31
C PRO A 112 -13.24 10.03 2.87
N ASP A 113 -12.52 10.80 2.05
CA ASP A 113 -12.20 10.42 0.66
C ASP A 113 -11.00 9.47 0.53
N ALA A 114 -10.25 9.22 1.61
CA ALA A 114 -9.15 8.26 1.64
C ALA A 114 -9.70 6.84 1.82
N ARG A 115 -10.30 6.29 0.75
CA ARG A 115 -10.99 4.99 0.76
C ARG A 115 -10.70 4.16 -0.49
N SER A 116 -10.97 2.86 -0.39
CA SER A 116 -10.82 1.90 -1.50
C SER A 116 -11.57 2.35 -2.75
N GLY A 117 -10.93 2.22 -3.91
CA GLY A 117 -11.52 2.58 -5.21
C GLY A 117 -11.68 4.08 -5.47
N ASN A 118 -11.41 4.96 -4.51
CA ASN A 118 -11.58 6.40 -4.69
C ASN A 118 -10.25 7.12 -4.95
N LEU A 119 -10.15 7.75 -6.12
CA LEU A 119 -9.06 8.65 -6.49
C LEU A 119 -9.49 10.13 -6.47
N LYS A 120 -10.79 10.38 -6.65
CA LYS A 120 -11.32 11.74 -6.67
C LYS A 120 -11.28 12.33 -5.27
N ASP A 121 -10.67 13.50 -5.13
CA ASP A 121 -10.51 14.22 -3.86
C ASP A 121 -9.74 13.44 -2.76
N ASN A 122 -9.17 12.29 -3.08
CA ASN A 122 -8.38 11.49 -2.13
C ASN A 122 -7.03 12.18 -1.86
N PRO A 123 -6.80 12.71 -0.65
CA PRO A 123 -5.61 13.51 -0.37
C PRO A 123 -4.33 12.65 -0.35
N VAL A 124 -4.43 11.40 0.10
CA VAL A 124 -3.34 10.43 0.06
C VAL A 124 -2.86 10.22 -1.38
N HIS A 125 -3.79 9.98 -2.30
CA HIS A 125 -3.46 9.78 -3.72
C HIS A 125 -2.82 11.02 -4.35
N ARG A 126 -3.37 12.21 -4.08
CA ARG A 126 -2.87 13.47 -4.64
C ARG A 126 -1.42 13.71 -4.26
N GLU A 127 -1.08 13.47 -2.99
CA GLU A 127 0.30 13.64 -2.52
C GLU A 127 1.25 12.57 -3.08
N MET A 128 0.79 11.32 -3.23
CA MET A 128 1.57 10.28 -3.91
C MET A 128 1.87 10.65 -5.37
N GLN A 129 0.87 11.19 -6.07
CA GLN A 129 1.02 11.61 -7.47
C GLN A 129 2.01 12.78 -7.60
N GLU A 130 1.89 13.80 -6.74
CA GLU A 130 2.82 14.93 -6.71
C GLU A 130 4.26 14.47 -6.40
N ALA A 131 4.44 13.52 -5.48
CA ALA A 131 5.75 12.95 -5.17
C ALA A 131 6.38 12.27 -6.40
N ALA A 132 5.60 11.50 -7.16
CA ALA A 132 6.07 10.86 -8.38
C ALA A 132 6.41 11.88 -9.50
N GLU A 133 5.64 12.96 -9.61
CA GLU A 133 5.93 14.08 -10.52
C GLU A 133 7.24 14.80 -10.17
N LYS A 134 7.54 14.96 -8.87
CA LYS A 134 8.79 15.55 -8.39
C LYS A 134 10.01 14.64 -8.59
N VAL A 135 9.83 13.32 -8.49
CA VAL A 135 10.87 12.34 -8.78
C VAL A 135 11.11 12.19 -10.28
N VAL A 136 10.16 12.60 -11.11
CA VAL A 136 10.24 12.54 -12.58
C VAL A 136 10.34 11.08 -13.06
N VAL A 137 9.25 10.32 -12.88
CA VAL A 137 9.17 8.96 -13.44
C VAL A 137 9.01 9.03 -14.96
N ASP A 138 9.97 8.47 -15.69
CA ASP A 138 10.00 8.51 -17.16
C ASP A 138 9.07 7.51 -17.83
N PHE A 139 8.89 6.34 -17.21
CA PHE A 139 8.06 5.29 -17.79
C PHE A 139 7.41 4.41 -16.71
N ASN A 140 6.18 3.99 -16.97
CA ASN A 140 5.47 3.06 -16.12
C ASN A 140 5.12 1.80 -16.90
N ILE A 141 5.20 0.66 -16.22
CA ILE A 141 4.69 -0.63 -16.70
C ILE A 141 3.98 -1.29 -15.54
N ASN A 142 2.65 -1.36 -15.55
CA ASN A 142 1.91 -2.08 -14.53
C ASN A 142 1.04 -3.16 -15.13
N VAL A 143 0.74 -4.15 -14.30
CA VAL A 143 -0.14 -5.26 -14.67
C VAL A 143 -1.41 -5.24 -13.84
N VAL A 144 -2.51 -5.66 -14.44
CA VAL A 144 -3.75 -6.04 -13.75
C VAL A 144 -3.83 -7.55 -13.76
N THR A 145 -4.08 -8.17 -12.62
CA THR A 145 -4.16 -9.63 -12.48
C THR A 145 -5.54 -10.09 -12.05
N ASP A 146 -5.88 -11.34 -12.36
CA ASP A 146 -7.05 -12.02 -11.82
C ASP A 146 -6.80 -12.59 -10.40
N GLU A 147 -7.77 -13.33 -9.87
CA GLU A 147 -7.69 -14.03 -8.59
C GLU A 147 -6.63 -15.14 -8.55
N HIS A 148 -6.21 -15.65 -9.71
CA HIS A 148 -5.17 -16.66 -9.88
C HIS A 148 -3.78 -16.05 -10.07
N SER A 149 -3.67 -14.72 -10.02
CA SER A 149 -2.44 -13.94 -10.30
C SER A 149 -1.99 -14.01 -11.77
N GLU A 150 -2.87 -14.42 -12.68
CA GLU A 150 -2.61 -14.37 -14.11
C GLU A 150 -2.78 -12.94 -14.62
N ILE A 151 -1.91 -12.54 -15.56
CA ILE A 151 -1.94 -11.18 -16.13
C ILE A 151 -3.12 -11.08 -17.09
N ILE A 152 -4.08 -10.22 -16.76
CA ILE A 152 -5.21 -9.87 -17.64
C ILE A 152 -4.81 -8.75 -18.59
N GLU A 153 -4.07 -7.76 -18.10
CA GLU A 153 -3.69 -6.58 -18.87
C GLU A 153 -2.32 -6.04 -18.45
N ILE A 154 -1.60 -5.47 -19.41
CA ILE A 154 -0.36 -4.73 -19.21
C ILE A 154 -0.56 -3.30 -19.72
N VAL A 155 -0.47 -2.32 -18.83
CA VAL A 155 -0.49 -0.91 -19.20
C VAL A 155 0.91 -0.32 -19.11
N ALA A 156 1.31 0.43 -20.14
CA ALA A 156 2.63 1.02 -20.20
C ALA A 156 2.64 2.39 -20.88
N GLY A 157 3.49 3.30 -20.42
CA GLY A 157 3.61 4.65 -20.95
C GLY A 157 3.94 5.70 -19.89
N GLU A 158 3.46 6.93 -20.11
CA GLU A 158 3.49 7.99 -19.11
C GLU A 158 2.78 7.52 -17.83
N LEU A 159 3.36 7.84 -16.67
CA LEU A 159 2.96 7.27 -15.38
C LEU A 159 1.46 7.40 -15.11
N LEU A 160 0.92 8.63 -15.12
CA LEU A 160 -0.46 8.86 -14.72
C LEU A 160 -1.44 8.29 -15.75
N ALA A 161 -1.22 8.57 -17.03
CA ALA A 161 -2.11 8.16 -18.11
C ALA A 161 -2.18 6.62 -18.25
N SER A 162 -1.03 5.94 -18.27
CA SER A 162 -1.00 4.48 -18.39
C SER A 162 -1.59 3.80 -17.17
N TRP A 163 -1.23 4.27 -15.96
CA TRP A 163 -1.76 3.71 -14.73
C TRP A 163 -3.27 3.92 -14.60
N GLN A 164 -3.82 5.06 -15.02
CA GLN A 164 -5.27 5.31 -15.03
C GLN A 164 -6.03 4.35 -15.94
N GLN A 165 -5.48 4.00 -17.11
CA GLN A 165 -6.08 2.97 -17.98
C GLN A 165 -6.19 1.62 -17.25
N GLY A 166 -5.11 1.22 -16.56
CA GLY A 166 -5.09 -0.01 -15.77
C GLY A 166 -6.05 0.05 -14.57
N VAL A 167 -6.24 1.21 -13.96
CA VAL A 167 -7.25 1.42 -12.91
C VAL A 167 -8.66 1.20 -13.43
N GLU A 168 -9.01 1.71 -14.60
CA GLU A 168 -10.36 1.50 -15.16
C GLU A 168 -10.64 0.03 -15.46
N ILE A 169 -9.63 -0.72 -15.92
CA ILE A 169 -9.74 -2.17 -16.14
C ILE A 169 -9.84 -2.91 -14.79
N CYS A 170 -8.99 -2.55 -13.82
CA CYS A 170 -9.02 -3.09 -12.47
C CYS A 170 -10.41 -2.90 -11.81
N LYS A 171 -11.07 -1.76 -12.01
CA LYS A 171 -12.43 -1.52 -11.50
C LYS A 171 -13.44 -2.53 -12.04
N GLN A 172 -13.37 -2.87 -13.33
CA GLN A 172 -14.31 -3.82 -13.94
C GLN A 172 -14.18 -5.23 -13.37
N ILE A 173 -12.97 -5.59 -12.90
CA ILE A 173 -12.67 -6.92 -12.35
C ILE A 173 -12.94 -6.97 -10.85
N TYR A 174 -12.47 -5.97 -10.10
CA TYR A 174 -12.44 -6.02 -8.63
C TYR A 174 -13.61 -5.30 -7.93
N ILE A 175 -14.35 -4.42 -8.62
CA ILE A 175 -15.51 -3.76 -8.02
C ILE A 175 -16.76 -4.58 -8.31
N CYS A 176 -17.35 -5.12 -7.25
CA CYS A 176 -18.62 -5.83 -7.31
C CYS A 176 -19.76 -4.93 -6.79
N PRO A 177 -20.70 -4.51 -7.66
CA PRO A 177 -21.90 -3.81 -7.21
C PRO A 177 -22.78 -4.71 -6.36
N ILE A 178 -23.17 -4.25 -5.19
CA ILE A 178 -24.12 -4.95 -4.32
C ILE A 178 -25.48 -4.24 -4.35
N GLY A 179 -26.56 -5.00 -4.52
CA GLY A 179 -27.91 -4.43 -4.55
C GLY A 179 -28.40 -3.92 -3.18
N LYS A 180 -27.84 -4.46 -2.09
CA LYS A 180 -28.11 -4.04 -0.72
C LYS A 180 -26.99 -4.51 0.21
N LYS A 181 -26.84 -3.84 1.36
CA LYS A 181 -26.01 -4.30 2.47
C LYS A 181 -26.65 -5.50 3.18
N ALA A 182 -25.83 -6.41 3.69
CA ALA A 182 -26.22 -7.62 4.41
C ALA A 182 -26.20 -7.43 5.93
N ASP A 183 -26.91 -8.30 6.64
CA ASP A 183 -26.91 -8.36 8.11
C ASP A 183 -25.71 -9.18 8.63
N VAL A 184 -25.22 -10.13 7.84
CA VAL A 184 -24.00 -10.92 8.09
C VAL A 184 -23.17 -10.98 6.80
N VAL A 185 -21.86 -10.76 6.92
CA VAL A 185 -20.89 -10.88 5.81
C VAL A 185 -19.81 -11.89 6.20
N ILE A 186 -19.60 -12.91 5.38
CA ILE A 186 -18.47 -13.85 5.54
C ILE A 186 -17.42 -13.47 4.50
N ALA A 187 -16.19 -13.27 4.94
CA ALA A 187 -15.07 -12.88 4.08
C ALA A 187 -13.82 -13.67 4.42
N SER A 188 -12.93 -13.84 3.43
CA SER A 188 -11.60 -14.40 3.61
C SER A 188 -10.54 -13.37 3.23
N ALA A 189 -9.38 -13.44 3.88
CA ALA A 189 -8.19 -12.68 3.47
C ALA A 189 -7.51 -13.23 2.20
N GLY A 190 -8.00 -14.34 1.64
CA GLY A 190 -7.58 -14.88 0.35
C GLY A 190 -6.44 -15.89 0.44
N GLY A 191 -6.17 -16.43 1.64
CA GLY A 191 -5.13 -17.44 1.88
C GLY A 191 -3.70 -16.91 1.77
N TYR A 192 -2.73 -17.79 1.99
CA TYR A 192 -1.32 -17.44 1.98
C TYR A 192 -0.89 -16.92 0.60
N PRO A 193 -0.07 -15.84 0.51
CA PRO A 193 0.54 -15.11 1.63
C PRO A 193 -0.27 -13.90 2.12
N LYS A 194 -1.52 -13.70 1.65
CA LYS A 194 -2.32 -12.50 1.95
C LYS A 194 -2.88 -12.49 3.37
N ASP A 195 -3.01 -13.65 3.99
CA ASP A 195 -3.50 -13.84 5.36
C ASP A 195 -2.42 -14.25 6.37
N ILE A 196 -1.15 -13.99 6.04
CA ILE A 196 0.01 -14.37 6.85
C ILE A 196 -0.04 -13.82 8.30
N ASN A 197 -0.69 -12.69 8.52
CA ASN A 197 -0.90 -12.09 9.85
C ASN A 197 -2.14 -11.17 9.89
N VAL A 198 -2.55 -10.80 11.11
CA VAL A 198 -3.72 -9.94 11.37
C VAL A 198 -3.55 -8.57 10.71
N TYR A 199 -2.33 -8.01 10.71
CA TYR A 199 -2.02 -6.73 10.06
C TYR A 199 -2.41 -6.70 8.57
N GLN A 200 -2.20 -7.81 7.84
CA GLN A 200 -2.60 -7.94 6.44
C GLN A 200 -4.09 -8.31 6.30
N ALA A 201 -4.58 -9.26 7.09
CA ALA A 201 -5.98 -9.73 7.04
C ALA A 201 -7.00 -8.60 7.24
N GLN A 202 -6.61 -7.57 8.02
CA GLN A 202 -7.33 -6.32 8.19
C GLN A 202 -7.83 -5.69 6.87
N LYS A 203 -7.10 -5.85 5.76
CA LYS A 203 -7.51 -5.32 4.45
C LYS A 203 -8.81 -5.98 3.94
N ALA A 204 -8.97 -7.28 4.15
CA ALA A 204 -10.17 -7.99 3.77
C ALA A 204 -11.37 -7.59 4.64
N LEU A 205 -11.12 -7.33 5.93
CA LEU A 205 -12.12 -6.77 6.84
C LEU A 205 -12.67 -5.42 6.34
N ASN A 206 -11.79 -4.52 5.89
CA ASN A 206 -12.19 -3.23 5.28
C ASN A 206 -13.06 -3.39 4.02
N ASN A 207 -12.82 -4.42 3.22
CA ASN A 207 -13.63 -4.71 2.04
C ASN A 207 -15.00 -5.28 2.45
N ALA A 208 -15.02 -6.23 3.39
CA ALA A 208 -16.25 -6.80 3.95
C ALA A 208 -17.18 -5.73 4.54
N TYR A 209 -16.59 -4.71 5.17
CA TYR A 209 -17.31 -3.56 5.73
C TYR A 209 -18.15 -2.79 4.71
N GLN A 210 -17.77 -2.78 3.43
CA GLN A 210 -18.56 -2.11 2.41
C GLN A 210 -19.90 -2.80 2.17
N ALA A 211 -19.99 -4.10 2.49
CA ALA A 211 -21.16 -4.94 2.26
C ALA A 211 -22.07 -5.11 3.48
N ILE A 212 -21.69 -4.65 4.67
CA ILE A 212 -22.44 -4.86 5.92
C ILE A 212 -23.30 -3.64 6.29
N LYS A 213 -24.46 -3.88 6.93
CA LYS A 213 -25.26 -2.85 7.61
C LYS A 213 -24.63 -2.45 8.94
N SER A 214 -24.93 -1.25 9.42
CA SER A 214 -24.59 -0.86 10.80
C SER A 214 -25.29 -1.80 11.79
N GLY A 215 -24.55 -2.28 12.79
CA GLY A 215 -25.00 -3.28 13.76
C GLY A 215 -24.98 -4.73 13.26
N GLY A 216 -24.51 -4.98 12.03
CA GLY A 216 -24.35 -6.35 11.52
C GLY A 216 -23.06 -7.03 12.01
N THR A 217 -22.86 -8.29 11.59
CA THR A 217 -21.70 -9.11 11.97
C THR A 217 -20.84 -9.47 10.75
N ILE A 218 -19.53 -9.32 10.85
CA ILE A 218 -18.57 -9.80 9.85
C ILE A 218 -17.87 -11.03 10.40
N ILE A 219 -17.82 -12.13 9.66
CA ILE A 219 -17.01 -13.30 9.98
C ILE A 219 -15.80 -13.30 9.06
N LEU A 220 -14.62 -13.00 9.61
CA LEU A 220 -13.37 -12.96 8.85
C LEU A 220 -12.58 -14.27 9.00
N LEU A 221 -12.28 -14.91 7.88
CA LEU A 221 -11.45 -16.11 7.80
C LEU A 221 -10.03 -15.74 7.36
N ALA A 222 -9.06 -15.92 8.26
CA ALA A 222 -7.63 -15.69 8.02
C ALA A 222 -6.78 -16.61 8.90
N GLU A 223 -5.76 -17.26 8.34
CA GLU A 223 -4.90 -18.20 9.07
C GLU A 223 -3.98 -17.49 10.08
N CYS A 224 -3.43 -16.34 9.72
CA CYS A 224 -2.59 -15.49 10.58
C CYS A 224 -1.42 -16.24 11.25
N LEU A 225 -0.67 -17.03 10.47
CA LEU A 225 0.46 -17.85 10.95
C LEU A 225 1.53 -17.08 11.73
N GLU A 226 1.74 -15.80 11.44
CA GLU A 226 2.68 -14.91 12.16
C GLU A 226 2.01 -14.08 13.27
N GLY A 227 0.79 -14.41 13.68
CA GLY A 227 0.04 -13.68 14.70
C GLY A 227 -0.30 -12.25 14.24
N TYR A 228 0.04 -11.25 15.05
CA TYR A 228 -0.23 -9.85 14.73
C TYR A 228 0.61 -9.33 13.54
N GLY A 229 1.85 -9.77 13.42
CA GLY A 229 2.75 -9.47 12.30
C GLY A 229 3.50 -8.14 12.37
N GLU A 230 3.14 -7.22 13.27
CA GLU A 230 3.90 -5.98 13.48
C GLU A 230 3.82 -5.55 14.97
N PRO A 231 4.96 -5.34 15.65
CA PRO A 231 4.97 -5.11 17.10
C PRO A 231 4.22 -3.87 17.57
N THR A 232 4.26 -2.78 16.80
CA THR A 232 3.53 -1.56 17.19
C THR A 232 2.02 -1.78 17.11
N PHE A 233 1.56 -2.47 16.08
CA PHE A 233 0.17 -2.88 15.91
C PHE A 233 -0.29 -3.82 17.04
N GLU A 234 0.52 -4.82 17.40
CA GLU A 234 0.28 -5.73 18.53
C GLU A 234 0.11 -4.94 19.84
N ASN A 235 1.09 -4.11 20.20
CA ASN A 235 1.03 -3.29 21.41
C ASN A 235 -0.20 -2.36 21.42
N TRP A 236 -0.56 -1.78 20.28
CA TRP A 236 -1.74 -0.92 20.19
C TRP A 236 -3.05 -1.66 20.42
N ILE A 237 -3.15 -2.93 20.02
CA ILE A 237 -4.32 -3.76 20.26
C ILE A 237 -4.34 -4.27 21.71
N GLU A 238 -3.23 -4.82 22.21
CA GLU A 238 -3.18 -5.44 23.53
C GLU A 238 -3.26 -4.44 24.69
N GLU A 239 -2.71 -3.23 24.52
CA GLU A 239 -2.74 -2.20 25.56
C GLU A 239 -4.04 -1.36 25.54
N ALA A 240 -4.94 -1.56 24.58
CA ALA A 240 -6.15 -0.78 24.47
C ALA A 240 -7.25 -1.31 25.39
N ASN A 241 -7.89 -0.40 26.15
CA ASN A 241 -9.05 -0.77 26.97
C ASN A 241 -10.35 -0.84 26.16
N SER A 242 -10.39 -0.15 25.01
CA SER A 242 -11.55 -0.10 24.11
C SER A 242 -11.13 0.36 22.71
N PRO A 243 -11.99 0.17 21.69
CA PRO A 243 -11.77 0.78 20.37
C PRO A 243 -11.63 2.30 20.41
N ASP A 244 -12.31 2.99 21.33
CA ASP A 244 -12.22 4.45 21.46
C ASP A 244 -10.82 4.91 21.91
N ASP A 245 -10.15 4.13 22.77
CA ASP A 245 -8.78 4.40 23.21
C ASP A 245 -7.82 4.42 22.00
N ILE A 246 -7.92 3.43 21.11
CA ILE A 246 -7.13 3.35 19.87
C ILE A 246 -7.40 4.57 18.97
N ILE A 247 -8.69 4.94 18.81
CA ILE A 247 -9.10 6.08 17.99
C ILE A 247 -8.51 7.39 18.53
N GLU A 248 -8.59 7.59 19.84
CA GLU A 248 -8.01 8.77 20.49
C GLU A 248 -6.48 8.81 20.38
N ARG A 249 -5.80 7.68 20.58
CA ARG A 249 -4.33 7.58 20.42
C ARG A 249 -3.90 8.05 19.04
N LEU A 250 -4.56 7.55 17.98
CA LEU A 250 -4.21 7.93 16.61
C LEU A 250 -4.52 9.40 16.30
N ASN A 251 -5.66 9.91 16.77
CA ASN A 251 -6.04 11.31 16.56
C ASN A 251 -5.07 12.28 17.28
N LYS A 252 -4.49 11.88 18.42
CA LYS A 252 -3.46 12.66 19.12
C LYS A 252 -2.12 12.63 18.38
N LYS A 253 -1.73 11.45 17.89
CA LYS A 253 -0.47 11.25 17.16
C LYS A 253 -0.59 10.06 16.21
N PHE A 254 -0.36 10.30 14.92
CA PHE A 254 -0.23 9.21 13.96
C PHE A 254 1.00 8.36 14.27
N VAL A 255 0.82 7.04 14.27
CA VAL A 255 1.90 6.06 14.45
C VAL A 255 1.72 4.92 13.44
N LEU A 256 2.80 4.59 12.72
CA LEU A 256 2.82 3.40 11.87
C LEU A 256 2.63 2.15 12.72
N GLY A 257 1.92 1.14 12.19
CA GLY A 257 1.41 0.05 13.04
C GLY A 257 0.07 0.39 13.69
N GLY A 258 0.06 1.42 14.54
CA GLY A 258 -1.14 1.88 15.23
C GLY A 258 -2.30 2.26 14.31
N HIS A 259 -2.01 2.80 13.12
CA HIS A 259 -3.02 3.11 12.12
C HIS A 259 -3.80 1.88 11.58
N LYS A 260 -3.24 0.67 11.68
CA LYS A 260 -3.98 -0.57 11.39
C LYS A 260 -4.94 -0.93 12.51
N ALA A 261 -4.51 -0.77 13.76
CA ALA A 261 -5.37 -0.93 14.93
C ALA A 261 -6.54 0.05 14.85
N TYR A 262 -6.26 1.32 14.50
CA TYR A 262 -7.30 2.31 14.24
C TYR A 262 -8.32 1.89 13.18
N ALA A 263 -7.86 1.31 12.06
CA ALA A 263 -8.75 0.87 11.00
C ALA A 263 -9.70 -0.26 11.46
N ILE A 264 -9.23 -1.17 12.32
CA ILE A 264 -10.07 -2.18 12.97
C ILE A 264 -11.02 -1.51 13.97
N ALA A 265 -10.50 -0.69 14.88
CA ALA A 265 -11.26 -0.04 15.94
C ALA A 265 -12.42 0.82 15.41
N LYS A 266 -12.17 1.60 14.35
CA LYS A 266 -13.21 2.43 13.71
C LYS A 266 -14.38 1.58 13.21
N LEU A 267 -14.07 0.42 12.64
CA LEU A 267 -15.06 -0.50 12.08
C LEU A 267 -15.82 -1.22 13.19
N THR A 268 -15.13 -1.72 14.22
CA THR A 268 -15.76 -2.46 15.33
C THR A 268 -16.67 -1.60 16.20
N LYS A 269 -16.64 -0.28 16.04
CA LYS A 269 -17.65 0.63 16.62
C LYS A 269 -19.01 0.54 15.94
N GLU A 270 -19.04 0.15 14.67
CA GLU A 270 -20.27 0.12 13.87
C GLU A 270 -20.79 -1.30 13.64
N VAL A 271 -19.93 -2.32 13.75
CA VAL A 271 -20.26 -3.73 13.48
C VAL A 271 -19.52 -4.68 14.41
N GLU A 272 -20.06 -5.87 14.58
CA GLU A 272 -19.40 -6.99 15.25
C GLU A 272 -18.47 -7.71 14.25
N VAL A 273 -17.30 -8.18 14.72
CA VAL A 273 -16.30 -8.90 13.92
C VAL A 273 -15.81 -10.12 14.69
#